data_AF-A0A426GBX7-F1
#
_entry.id   AF-A0A426GBX7-F1
#
_cell.length_a   1.000
_cell.length_b   1.000
_cell.length_c   1.000
_cell.angle_alpha   90.00
_cell.angle_beta   90.00
_cell.angle_gamma   90.00
#
_symmetry.space_group_name_H-M   'P 1'
#
loop_
_entity.id
_entity.type
_entity.pdbx_description
1 polymer ?
#
loop_
_entity_poly.entity_id
_entity_poly.type
_entity_poly.pdbx_seq_one_letter_code
_entity_poly.pdbx_strand_id
1 'polypeptide(L)'
;QDQVLLGVTGSGKTFTMAQVTAATQRPALILAPIKTLAAQLYSEMKSFFPENAVEYSVSYYDYYHPEAYVPRTDTYIEKDSSINEQIDRMRHS
;
A
#
# COMPACT_ATOMS: atom_id res chain seq x y z
N GLN A 1 2.04 9.13 22.04
CA GLN A 1 1.46 10.41 21.61
C GLN A 1 1.33 10.34 20.10
N ASP A 2 0.18 10.73 19.57
CA ASP A 2 -0.08 10.73 18.13
C ASP A 2 0.20 12.12 17.56
N GLN A 3 0.68 12.19 16.32
CA GLN A 3 1.03 13.43 15.62
C GLN A 3 0.28 13.55 14.30
N VAL A 4 -0.06 14.77 13.90
CA VAL A 4 -0.81 15.06 12.67
C VAL A 4 -0.10 16.13 11.85
N LEU A 5 0.19 15.81 10.59
CA LEU A 5 0.69 16.77 9.60
C LEU A 5 -0.49 17.37 8.82
N LEU A 6 -0.87 18.62 9.14
CA LEU A 6 -1.91 19.36 8.41
C LEU A 6 -1.31 20.07 7.18
N GLY A 7 -1.16 19.34 6.07
CA GLY A 7 -0.59 19.86 4.83
C GLY A 7 -1.60 20.01 3.70
N VAL A 8 -1.63 21.18 3.05
CA VAL A 8 -2.46 21.45 1.87
C VAL A 8 -2.04 20.61 0.66
N THR A 9 -2.89 20.51 -0.36
CA THR A 9 -2.54 19.84 -1.62
C THR A 9 -1.38 20.57 -2.31
N GLY A 10 -0.43 19.82 -2.87
CA GLY A 10 0.76 20.39 -3.51
C GLY A 10 1.87 20.84 -2.55
N SER A 11 1.70 20.74 -1.24
CA SER A 11 2.69 21.21 -0.26
C SER A 11 3.92 20.31 -0.06
N GLY A 12 4.11 19.29 -0.90
CA GLY A 12 5.26 18.36 -0.76
C GLY A 12 5.18 17.45 0.48
N LYS A 13 4.00 16.91 0.81
CA LYS A 13 3.81 16.03 1.98
C LYS A 13 4.72 14.79 1.94
N THR A 14 4.89 14.15 0.79
CA THR A 14 5.77 12.96 0.68
C THR A 14 7.22 13.31 1.01
N PHE A 15 7.73 14.41 0.45
CA PHE A 15 9.09 14.88 0.75
C PHE A 15 9.25 15.23 2.24
N THR A 16 8.24 15.86 2.84
CA THR A 16 8.23 16.14 4.28
C THR A 16 8.34 14.85 5.10
N MET A 17 7.55 13.83 4.76
CA MET A 17 7.60 12.53 5.44
C MET A 17 8.92 11.79 5.18
N ALA A 18 9.52 11.91 3.99
CA ALA A 18 10.85 11.38 3.70
C ALA A 18 11.90 12.01 4.63
N GLN A 19 11.91 13.34 4.80
CA GLN A 19 12.82 14.01 5.73
C GLN A 19 12.62 13.56 7.19
N VAL A 20 11.38 13.34 7.63
CA VAL A 20 11.09 12.80 8.97
C VAL A 20 11.65 11.38 9.12
N THR A 21 11.43 10.51 8.15
CA THR A 21 11.99 9.14 8.15
C THR A 21 13.52 9.17 8.18
N ALA A 22 14.15 10.03 7.37
CA ALA A 22 15.60 10.20 7.34
C ALA A 22 16.15 10.76 8.65
N ALA A 23 15.49 11.71 9.29
CA ALA A 23 15.94 12.27 10.57
C ALA A 23 15.80 11.27 11.73
N THR A 24 14.76 10.44 11.70
CA THR A 24 14.48 9.49 12.78
C THR A 24 15.26 8.18 12.67
N GLN A 25 15.72 7.80 11.46
CA GLN A 25 16.48 6.57 11.20
C GLN A 25 15.77 5.31 11.72
N ARG A 26 14.45 5.25 11.54
CA ARG A 26 13.62 4.11 11.95
C ARG A 26 12.93 3.50 10.73
N PRO A 27 12.74 2.16 10.69
CA PRO A 27 11.85 1.54 9.72
C PRO A 27 10.46 2.16 9.79
N ALA A 28 9.88 2.50 8.64
CA ALA A 28 8.60 3.18 8.54
C ALA A 28 7.63 2.38 7.66
N LEU A 29 6.37 2.31 8.08
CA LEU A 29 5.27 1.75 7.31
C LEU A 29 4.35 2.89 6.86
N ILE A 30 4.22 3.08 5.54
CA ILE A 30 3.33 4.07 4.95
C ILE A 30 2.08 3.35 4.46
N LEU A 31 0.94 3.65 5.07
CA LEU A 31 -0.36 3.11 4.66
C LEU A 31 -1.06 4.11 3.72
N ALA A 32 -1.53 3.61 2.58
CA ALA A 32 -2.30 4.38 1.62
C ALA A 32 -3.72 3.78 1.45
N PRO A 33 -4.75 4.61 1.26
CA PRO A 33 -6.13 4.14 1.15
C PRO A 33 -6.43 3.36 -0.12
N ILE A 34 -5.63 3.52 -1.19
CA ILE A 34 -5.86 2.90 -2.50
C ILE A 34 -4.55 2.48 -3.18
N LYS A 35 -4.61 1.45 -4.04
CA LYS A 35 -3.43 0.89 -4.74
C LYS A 35 -2.70 1.92 -5.60
N THR A 36 -3.43 2.81 -6.29
CA THR A 36 -2.81 3.83 -7.17
C THR A 36 -1.96 4.83 -6.39
N LEU A 37 -2.47 5.32 -5.26
CA LEU A 37 -1.71 6.22 -4.38
C LEU A 37 -0.54 5.48 -3.71
N ALA A 38 -0.71 4.22 -3.34
CA ALA A 38 0.39 3.40 -2.81
C ALA A 38 1.54 3.27 -3.83
N ALA A 39 1.23 3.01 -5.09
CA ALA A 39 2.22 2.92 -6.17
C ALA A 39 2.94 4.26 -6.40
N GLN A 40 2.22 5.39 -6.36
CA GLN A 40 2.81 6.72 -6.47
C GLN A 40 3.79 6.98 -5.30
N LEU A 41 3.37 6.72 -4.07
CA LEU A 41 4.21 6.91 -2.88
C LEU A 41 5.44 6.01 -2.93
N TYR A 42 5.30 4.75 -3.36
CA TYR A 42 6.42 3.84 -3.55
C TYR A 42 7.45 4.42 -4.54
N SER A 43 7.02 4.90 -5.70
CA SER A 43 7.92 5.50 -6.69
C SER A 43 8.63 6.74 -6.13
N GLU A 44 7.90 7.64 -5.48
CA GLU A 44 8.48 8.85 -4.88
C GLU A 44 9.51 8.50 -3.79
N MET A 45 9.17 7.57 -2.90
CA MET A 45 10.06 7.13 -1.82
C MET A 45 11.30 6.41 -2.36
N LYS A 46 11.16 5.58 -3.41
CA LYS A 46 12.31 4.93 -4.04
C LYS A 46 13.25 5.95 -4.69
N SER A 47 12.71 7.02 -5.27
CA SER A 47 13.52 8.14 -5.79
C SER A 47 14.21 8.94 -4.68
N PHE A 48 13.58 9.13 -3.52
CA PHE A 48 14.21 9.80 -2.37
C PHE A 48 15.26 8.94 -1.66
N PHE A 49 15.11 7.62 -1.72
CA PHE A 49 15.97 6.66 -1.03
C PHE A 49 16.46 5.54 -1.97
N PRO A 50 17.27 5.88 -3.00
CA PRO A 50 17.70 4.92 -4.03
C PRO A 50 18.51 3.75 -3.46
N GLU A 51 19.30 4.02 -2.42
CA GLU A 51 20.20 3.04 -1.78
C GLU A 51 19.55 2.29 -0.60
N ASN A 52 18.29 2.59 -0.25
CA ASN A 52 17.59 1.91 0.84
C ASN A 52 16.57 0.88 0.33
N ALA A 53 16.24 -0.06 1.23
CA ALA A 53 15.12 -0.97 1.04
C ALA A 53 13.80 -0.19 1.15
N VAL A 54 13.20 0.06 -0.01
CA VAL A 54 11.85 0.63 -0.14
C VAL A 54 11.04 -0.46 -0.84
N GLU A 55 10.07 -1.02 -0.12
CA GLU A 55 9.27 -2.17 -0.55
C GLU A 55 7.82 -1.76 -0.83
N TYR A 56 7.13 -2.56 -1.65
CA TYR A 56 5.74 -2.32 -2.04
C TYR A 56 4.86 -3.52 -1.69
N SER A 57 4.01 -3.36 -0.69
CA SER A 57 3.14 -4.44 -0.19
C SER A 57 1.67 -4.09 -0.35
N VAL A 58 1.02 -4.68 -1.34
CA VAL A 58 -0.43 -4.57 -1.60
C VAL A 58 -1.03 -5.95 -1.86
N SER A 59 -2.35 -6.07 -1.85
CA SER A 59 -3.01 -7.31 -2.26
C SER A 59 -2.57 -7.72 -3.67
N TYR A 60 -2.07 -8.96 -3.79
CA TYR A 60 -1.69 -9.58 -5.05
C TYR A 60 -2.90 -10.09 -5.84
N TYR A 61 -4.13 -9.97 -5.32
CA TYR A 61 -5.31 -10.33 -6.11
C TYR A 61 -5.67 -9.20 -7.08
N ASP A 62 -5.78 -9.54 -8.36
CA ASP A 62 -6.39 -8.68 -9.39
C ASP A 62 -7.91 -8.75 -9.30
N TYR A 63 -8.43 -9.93 -8.99
CA TYR A 63 -9.84 -10.18 -8.71
C TYR A 63 -9.96 -11.08 -7.49
N TYR A 64 -10.88 -10.74 -6.59
CA TYR A 64 -11.16 -11.55 -5.41
C TYR A 64 -12.64 -11.48 -5.08
N HIS A 65 -13.29 -12.64 -5.20
CA HIS A 65 -14.63 -12.89 -4.72
C HIS A 65 -14.55 -13.81 -3.50
N PRO A 66 -14.93 -13.34 -2.30
CA PRO A 66 -14.93 -14.18 -1.11
C PRO A 66 -16.02 -15.24 -1.18
N GLU A 67 -15.81 -16.33 -0.47
CA GLU A 67 -16.88 -17.27 -0.14
C GLU A 67 -17.95 -16.56 0.69
N ALA A 68 -19.22 -16.74 0.34
CA ALA A 68 -20.32 -16.13 1.04
C ALA A 68 -21.58 -16.98 0.96
N TYR A 69 -22.43 -16.88 1.98
CA TYR A 69 -23.78 -17.44 1.96
C TYR A 69 -24.80 -16.30 2.02
N VAL A 70 -25.78 -16.31 1.12
CA VAL A 70 -26.85 -15.31 1.00
C VAL A 70 -28.17 -15.93 1.46
N PRO A 71 -28.63 -15.68 2.71
CA PRO A 71 -29.78 -16.39 3.28
C PRO A 71 -31.10 -16.12 2.56
N ARG A 72 -31.28 -14.91 2.01
CA ARG A 72 -32.54 -14.51 1.35
C ARG A 72 -32.85 -15.35 0.11
N THR A 73 -31.82 -15.85 -0.55
CA THR A 73 -31.93 -16.64 -1.78
C THR A 73 -31.42 -18.07 -1.58
N ASP A 74 -31.11 -18.46 -0.33
CA ASP A 74 -30.47 -19.73 0.03
C ASP A 74 -29.31 -20.09 -0.91
N THR A 75 -28.45 -19.10 -1.20
CA THR A 75 -27.39 -19.24 -2.20
C THR A 75 -26.04 -19.27 -1.52
N TYR A 76 -25.28 -20.34 -1.75
CA TYR A 76 -23.86 -20.39 -1.45
C TYR A 76 -23.07 -19.89 -2.67
N ILE A 77 -22.14 -18.97 -2.41
CA ILE A 77 -21.25 -18.39 -3.39
C ILE A 77 -19.84 -18.87 -3.06
N GLU A 78 -19.24 -19.60 -3.99
CA GLU A 78 -17.87 -20.10 -3.85
C GLU A 78 -16.85 -18.97 -3.96
N LYS A 79 -15.72 -19.17 -3.30
CA LYS A 79 -14.55 -18.32 -3.47
C LYS A 79 -14.03 -18.43 -4.91
N ASP A 80 -13.82 -17.29 -5.54
CA ASP A 80 -13.15 -17.19 -6.84
C ASP A 80 -12.12 -16.06 -6.79
N SER A 81 -10.94 -16.27 -7.37
CA SER A 81 -9.89 -15.26 -7.31
C SER A 81 -8.86 -15.43 -8.42
N SER A 82 -8.29 -14.30 -8.86
CA SER A 82 -7.15 -14.25 -9.78
C SER A 82 -5.96 -13.54 -9.13
N ILE A 83 -4.78 -14.10 -9.31
CA ILE A 83 -3.52 -13.64 -8.69
C ILE A 83 -2.66 -12.91 -9.72
N ASN A 84 -2.05 -11.82 -9.28
CA ASN A 84 -1.03 -11.07 -9.98
C ASN A 84 0.37 -11.51 -9.51
N GLU A 85 1.04 -12.33 -10.32
CA GLU A 85 2.37 -12.88 -10.00
C GLU A 85 3.47 -11.81 -9.89
N GLN A 86 3.32 -10.66 -10.57
CA GLN A 86 4.29 -9.57 -10.45
C GLN A 86 4.20 -8.94 -9.06
N ILE A 87 2.98 -8.66 -8.58
CA ILE A 87 2.76 -8.12 -7.23
C ILE A 87 3.16 -9.12 -6.17
N ASP A 88 2.91 -10.42 -6.38
CA ASP A 88 3.32 -11.46 -5.44
C ASP A 88 4.86 -11.52 -5.27
N ARG A 89 5.61 -11.40 -6.38
CA ARG A 89 7.08 -11.31 -6.31
C ARG A 89 7.55 -10.07 -5.55
N MET A 90 6.91 -8.92 -5.76
CA MET A 90 7.25 -7.67 -5.06
C MET A 90 6.94 -7.70 -3.55
N ARG A 91 6.08 -8.62 -3.09
CA ARG A 91 5.81 -8.80 -1.66
C ARG A 91 6.86 -9.63 -0.93
N HIS A 92 7.65 -10.40 -1.66
CA HIS A 92 8.62 -11.36 -1.12
C HIS A 92 10.07 -10.98 -1.47
N SER A 93 10.31 -9.74 -1.93
CA SER A 93 11.66 -9.13 -2.04
C SER A 93 12.18 -8.68 -0.68
#